data_AF-A0A368C6N8-F1
#
_entry.id   AF-A0A368C6N8-F1
#
_cell.length_a   1.000
_cell.length_b   1.000
_cell.length_c   1.000
_cell.angle_alpha   90.00
_cell.angle_beta   90.00
_cell.angle_gamma   90.00
#
_symmetry.space_group_name_H-M   'P 1'
#
loop_
_entity.id
_entity.type
_entity.pdbx_description
1 polymer ?
#
loop_
_entity_poly.entity_id
_entity_poly.type
_entity_poly.pdbx_seq_one_letter_code
_entity_poly.pdbx_strand_id
1 'polypeptide(L)'
;MYVRDHSRPKLYEAFGMDVTEFDYTVFDITTEISRQVFPLTLNTDDPRFRAGLERMRALQVARDALEGQRGPVAMLKKLGYLVGSGLTFARLYLLPTQANTIPDQVRMQPAW
;
A
#
# COMPACT_ATOMS: atom_id res chain seq x y z
N MET A 1 -0.73 5.47 -2.43
CA MET A 1 -0.50 4.79 -3.71
C MET A 1 -1.47 3.62 -3.76
N TYR A 2 -1.07 2.35 -3.89
CA TYR A 2 -1.87 1.12 -3.77
C TYR A 2 -3.38 1.26 -3.55
N VAL A 3 -3.84 1.43 -2.29
CA VAL A 3 -5.28 1.48 -1.97
C VAL A 3 -6.05 2.57 -2.75
N ARG A 4 -5.41 3.73 -2.93
CA ARG A 4 -6.01 4.87 -3.65
C ARG A 4 -5.97 4.67 -5.16
N ASP A 5 -4.91 4.08 -5.67
CA ASP A 5 -4.76 3.90 -7.11
C ASP A 5 -5.73 2.83 -7.61
N HIS A 6 -5.94 1.79 -6.80
CA HIS A 6 -6.97 0.78 -7.02
C HIS A 6 -8.41 1.30 -6.84
N SER A 7 -8.63 2.51 -6.29
CA SER A 7 -9.95 3.15 -6.31
C SER A 7 -10.23 3.95 -7.59
N ARG A 8 -9.25 4.01 -8.51
CA ARG A 8 -9.33 4.75 -9.78
C ARG A 8 -9.05 3.86 -11.01
N PRO A 9 -9.69 2.68 -11.15
CA PRO A 9 -9.34 1.72 -12.20
C PRO A 9 -9.44 2.30 -13.62
N LYS A 10 -10.45 3.13 -13.89
CA LYS A 10 -10.65 3.78 -15.20
C LYS A 10 -9.47 4.63 -15.68
N LEU A 11 -8.68 5.20 -14.76
CA LEU A 11 -7.50 5.98 -15.12
C LEU A 11 -6.41 5.08 -15.68
N TYR A 12 -6.15 3.96 -15.02
CA TYR A 12 -5.12 2.99 -15.41
C TYR A 12 -5.54 2.20 -16.66
N GLU A 13 -6.83 1.87 -16.77
CA GLU A 13 -7.42 1.32 -18.00
C GLU A 13 -7.21 2.24 -19.20
N ALA A 14 -7.42 3.56 -19.04
CA ALA A 14 -7.19 4.54 -20.11
C ALA A 14 -5.72 4.64 -20.53
N PHE A 15 -4.79 4.31 -19.64
CA PHE A 15 -3.36 4.22 -19.95
C PHE A 15 -2.94 2.85 -20.49
N GLY A 16 -3.84 1.86 -20.52
CA GLY A 16 -3.52 0.48 -20.93
C GLY A 16 -2.60 -0.23 -19.95
N MET A 17 -2.65 0.12 -18.67
CA MET A 17 -1.79 -0.45 -17.61
C MET A 17 -2.61 -1.25 -16.61
N ASP A 18 -2.01 -2.32 -16.09
CA ASP A 18 -2.50 -2.98 -14.89
C ASP A 18 -2.08 -2.17 -13.65
N VAL A 19 -3.03 -1.82 -12.79
CA VAL A 19 -2.79 -0.95 -11.62
C VAL A 19 -1.93 -1.64 -10.56
N THR A 20 -2.08 -2.96 -10.39
CA THR A 20 -1.34 -3.73 -9.40
C THR A 20 0.13 -3.87 -9.82
N GLU A 21 0.39 -4.22 -11.07
CA GLU A 21 1.73 -4.28 -11.65
C GLU A 21 2.41 -2.91 -11.62
N PHE A 22 1.67 -1.84 -11.94
CA PHE A 22 2.15 -0.47 -11.82
C PHE A 22 2.58 -0.14 -10.39
N ASP A 23 1.72 -0.40 -9.40
CA ASP A 23 2.02 -0.12 -7.99
C ASP A 23 3.26 -0.89 -7.50
N TYR A 24 3.40 -2.16 -7.88
CA TYR A 24 4.57 -2.98 -7.53
C TYR A 24 5.85 -2.47 -8.18
N THR A 25 5.80 -2.12 -9.47
CA THR A 25 6.95 -1.53 -10.16
C THR A 25 7.40 -0.22 -9.47
N VAL A 26 6.45 0.61 -9.05
CA VAL A 26 6.77 1.83 -8.31
C VAL A 26 7.38 1.52 -6.94
N PHE A 27 6.93 0.48 -6.23
CA PHE A 27 7.59 0.05 -4.99
C PHE A 27 9.04 -0.35 -5.24
N ASP A 28 9.32 -1.11 -6.29
CA ASP A 28 10.67 -1.57 -6.60
C ASP A 28 11.60 -0.39 -6.91
N ILE A 29 11.18 0.50 -7.83
CA ILE A 29 11.94 1.69 -8.21
C ILE A 29 12.19 2.61 -7.01
N THR A 30 11.15 2.90 -6.24
CA THR A 30 11.28 3.81 -5.08
C THR A 30 12.13 3.19 -3.97
N THR A 31 12.09 1.87 -3.82
CA THR A 31 12.97 1.15 -2.90
C THR A 31 14.42 1.25 -3.35
N GLU A 32 14.73 1.02 -4.64
CA GLU A 32 16.08 1.20 -5.19
C GLU A 32 16.61 2.62 -5.02
N ILE A 33 15.79 3.63 -5.28
CA ILE A 33 16.17 5.03 -5.04
C ILE A 33 16.47 5.25 -3.54
N SER A 34 15.62 4.70 -2.66
CA SER A 34 15.76 4.86 -1.20
C SER A 34 17.04 4.23 -0.65
N ARG A 35 17.52 3.12 -1.24
CA ARG A 35 18.77 2.42 -0.83
C ARG A 35 20.01 3.30 -0.91
N GLN A 36 19.97 4.38 -1.69
CA GLN A 36 21.11 5.27 -1.82
C GLN A 36 21.29 6.21 -0.63
N VAL A 37 20.27 6.38 0.21
CA VAL A 37 20.27 7.39 1.29
C VAL A 37 19.83 6.84 2.64
N PHE A 38 19.09 5.74 2.69
CA PHE A 38 18.59 5.16 3.94
C PHE A 38 19.33 3.86 4.31
N PRO A 39 19.60 3.63 5.60
CA PRO A 39 20.28 2.42 6.07
C PRO A 39 19.36 1.19 6.17
N LEU A 40 18.14 1.31 5.64
CA LEU A 40 17.13 0.25 5.61
C LEU A 40 16.17 0.45 4.46
N THR A 41 15.43 -0.61 4.13
CA THR A 41 14.32 -0.61 3.17
C THR A 41 13.12 -1.34 3.74
N LEU A 42 11.94 -1.03 3.22
CA LEU A 42 10.74 -1.81 3.47
C LEU A 42 10.76 -3.07 2.60
N ASN A 43 10.38 -4.22 3.16
CA ASN A 43 10.22 -5.44 2.38
C ASN A 43 8.86 -5.45 1.66
N THR A 44 8.74 -4.70 0.57
CA THR A 44 7.49 -4.57 -0.20
C THR A 44 7.10 -5.86 -0.94
N ASP A 45 8.05 -6.77 -1.14
CA ASP A 45 7.84 -8.09 -1.74
C ASP A 45 7.37 -9.16 -0.76
N ASP A 46 7.39 -8.88 0.54
CA ASP A 46 6.88 -9.81 1.54
C ASP A 46 5.41 -10.13 1.22
N PRO A 47 5.03 -11.42 1.05
CA PRO A 47 3.65 -11.79 0.79
C PRO A 47 2.68 -11.26 1.85
N ARG A 48 3.14 -11.09 3.10
CA ARG A 48 2.35 -10.52 4.19
C ARG A 48 2.11 -9.03 4.00
N PHE A 49 3.06 -8.30 3.42
CA PHE A 49 2.91 -6.88 3.11
C PHE A 49 1.87 -6.70 1.99
N ARG A 50 2.04 -7.41 0.87
CA ARG A 50 1.10 -7.36 -0.26
C ARG A 50 -0.31 -7.80 0.15
N ALA A 51 -0.44 -8.88 0.91
CA ALA A 51 -1.73 -9.33 1.44
C ALA A 51 -2.37 -8.31 2.41
N GLY A 52 -1.55 -7.61 3.21
CA GLY A 52 -2.05 -6.55 4.09
C GLY A 52 -2.56 -5.34 3.32
N LEU A 53 -1.88 -4.92 2.25
CA LEU A 53 -2.34 -3.86 1.36
C LEU A 53 -3.66 -4.24 0.67
N GLU A 54 -3.77 -5.47 0.18
CA GLU A 54 -4.99 -5.96 -0.45
C GLU A 54 -6.16 -6.05 0.54
N ARG A 55 -5.89 -6.47 1.78
CA ARG A 55 -6.88 -6.44 2.86
C ARG A 55 -7.34 -5.02 3.17
N MET A 56 -6.44 -4.05 3.22
CA MET A 56 -6.79 -2.63 3.40
C MET A 56 -7.69 -2.12 2.25
N ARG A 57 -7.36 -2.49 1.01
CA ARG A 57 -8.17 -2.16 -0.17
C ARG A 57 -9.58 -2.75 -0.07
N ALA A 58 -9.70 -4.05 0.24
CA ALA A 58 -10.99 -4.72 0.38
C ALA A 58 -11.85 -4.11 1.50
N LEU A 59 -11.24 -3.77 2.64
CA LEU A 59 -11.92 -3.09 3.75
C LEU A 59 -12.41 -1.70 3.37
N GLN A 60 -11.61 -0.95 2.59
CA GLN A 60 -12.01 0.37 2.07
C GLN A 60 -13.23 0.24 1.14
N VAL A 61 -13.18 -0.69 0.17
CA VAL A 61 -14.30 -0.96 -0.75
C VAL A 61 -15.57 -1.35 0.02
N ALA A 62 -15.46 -2.24 1.01
CA ALA A 62 -16.60 -2.66 1.82
C ALA A 62 -17.18 -1.52 2.68
N ARG A 63 -16.33 -0.60 3.16
CA ARG A 63 -16.76 0.59 3.89
C ARG A 63 -17.47 1.58 2.97
N ASP A 64 -16.94 1.80 1.76
CA ASP A 64 -17.52 2.73 0.78
C ASP A 64 -18.88 2.23 0.27
N ALA A 65 -19.08 0.92 0.17
CA ALA A 65 -20.40 0.34 -0.11
C ALA A 65 -21.48 0.65 0.95
N LEU A 66 -21.09 1.09 2.16
CA LEU A 66 -22.01 1.55 3.20
C LEU A 66 -22.23 3.07 3.18
N GLU A 67 -21.66 3.79 2.23
CA GLU A 67 -21.91 5.21 2.05
C GLU A 67 -23.41 5.46 1.79
N GLY A 68 -23.95 6.55 2.34
CA GLY A 68 -25.39 6.83 2.31
C GLY A 68 -26.25 5.97 3.26
N GLN A 69 -25.80 4.81 3.71
CA GLN A 69 -26.54 3.98 4.68
C GLN A 69 -26.49 4.58 6.08
N ARG A 70 -27.66 4.68 6.72
CA ARG A 70 -27.87 5.23 8.08
C ARG A 70 -28.49 4.17 9.00
N GLY A 71 -28.31 4.36 10.31
CA GLY A 71 -28.85 3.47 11.35
C GLY A 71 -27.78 2.72 12.14
N PRO A 72 -28.17 2.08 13.27
CA PRO A 72 -27.24 1.46 14.21
C PRO A 72 -26.45 0.31 13.60
N VAL A 73 -27.08 -0.49 12.73
CA VAL A 73 -26.42 -1.60 12.02
C VAL A 73 -25.33 -1.10 11.07
N ALA A 74 -25.62 -0.04 10.29
CA ALA A 74 -24.65 0.56 9.38
C ALA A 74 -23.49 1.20 10.16
N MET A 75 -23.78 1.83 11.30
CA MET A 75 -22.76 2.41 12.19
C MET A 75 -21.85 1.34 12.78
N LEU A 76 -22.41 0.22 13.27
CA LEU A 76 -21.63 -0.89 13.80
C LEU A 76 -20.74 -1.52 12.72
N LYS A 77 -21.24 -1.72 11.49
CA LYS A 77 -20.43 -2.23 10.38
C LYS A 77 -19.30 -1.27 10.00
N LYS A 78 -19.58 0.04 9.90
CA LYS A 78 -18.57 1.08 9.62
C LYS A 78 -17.48 1.10 10.69
N LEU A 79 -17.86 0.95 11.96
CA LEU A 79 -16.91 0.82 13.07
C LEU A 79 -16.08 -0.46 12.94
N GLY A 80 -16.69 -1.59 12.61
CA GLY A 80 -15.99 -2.86 12.36
C GLY A 80 -14.95 -2.75 11.25
N TYR A 81 -15.28 -2.11 10.12
CA TYR A 81 -14.31 -1.86 9.05
C TYR A 81 -13.20 -0.90 9.47
N LEU A 82 -13.51 0.15 10.24
CA LEU A 82 -12.50 1.07 10.77
C LEU A 82 -11.50 0.35 11.67
N VAL A 83 -11.99 -0.47 12.60
CA VAL A 83 -11.13 -1.28 13.49
C VAL A 83 -10.32 -2.29 12.67
N GLY A 84 -10.96 -2.97 11.72
CA GLY A 84 -10.28 -3.92 10.82
C GLY A 84 -9.14 -3.26 10.04
N SER A 85 -9.35 -2.05 9.53
CA SER A 85 -8.32 -1.27 8.83
C SER A 85 -7.22 -0.83 9.78
N GLY A 86 -7.57 -0.35 10.98
CA GLY A 86 -6.59 0.03 12.00
C GLY A 86 -5.68 -1.13 12.42
N LEU A 87 -6.25 -2.32 12.65
CA LEU A 87 -5.48 -3.53 12.97
C LEU A 87 -4.59 -3.99 11.81
N THR A 88 -5.11 -3.94 10.58
CA THR A 88 -4.33 -4.32 9.40
C THR A 88 -3.16 -3.37 9.18
N PHE A 89 -3.39 -2.06 9.33
CA PHE A 89 -2.34 -1.05 9.29
C PHE A 89 -1.29 -1.25 10.39
N ALA A 90 -1.71 -1.50 11.64
CA ALA A 90 -0.78 -1.78 12.73
C ALA A 90 0.09 -3.01 12.44
N ARG A 91 -0.49 -4.08 11.86
CA ARG A 91 0.25 -5.26 11.44
C ARG A 91 1.27 -4.94 10.34
N LEU A 92 0.88 -4.16 9.34
CA LEU A 92 1.78 -3.73 8.27
C LEU A 92 2.94 -2.88 8.81
N TYR A 93 2.64 -1.94 9.72
CA TYR A 93 3.62 -1.07 10.35
C TYR A 93 4.68 -1.83 11.15
N LEU A 94 4.30 -2.96 11.75
CA LEU A 94 5.18 -3.81 12.55
C LEU A 94 5.91 -4.91 11.74
N LEU A 95 5.75 -4.95 10.41
CA LEU A 95 6.53 -5.88 9.59
C LEU A 95 8.03 -5.50 9.62
N PRO A 96 8.92 -6.51 9.58
CA PRO A 96 10.35 -6.25 9.65
C PRO A 96 10.84 -5.52 8.40
N THR A 97 11.80 -4.63 8.61
CA THR A 97 12.55 -3.97 7.53
C THR A 97 13.71 -4.85 7.08
N GLN A 98 14.30 -4.51 5.94
CA GLN A 98 15.57 -5.05 5.48
C GLN A 98 16.68 -4.04 5.73
N ALA A 99 17.81 -4.48 6.29
CA ALA A 99 18.98 -3.63 6.42
C ALA A 99 19.53 -3.27 5.03
N ASN A 100 20.05 -2.06 4.89
CA ASN A 100 20.67 -1.60 3.67
C ASN A 100 21.99 -0.88 4.00
N THR A 101 23.07 -1.26 3.33
CA THR A 101 24.35 -0.57 3.45
C THR A 101 24.37 0.60 2.47
N ILE A 102 24.51 1.82 3.00
CA ILE A 102 24.55 3.02 2.17
C ILE A 102 25.87 3.02 1.38
N PRO A 103 25.84 3.28 0.05
CA PRO A 103 27.06 3.39 -0.75
C PRO A 103 27.99 4.50 -0.24
N ASP A 104 29.31 4.28 -0.31
CA ASP A 104 30.33 5.27 0.10
C ASP A 104 30.19 6.62 -0.62
N GLN A 105 29.60 6.61 -1.82
CA GLN A 105 29.30 7.81 -2.58
C GLN A 105 27.82 7.89 -2.97
N VAL A 106 27.07 8.69 -2.22
CA VAL A 106 25.68 9.01 -2.51
C VAL A 106 25.62 9.95 -3.72
N ARG A 107 25.20 9.44 -4.88
CA ARG A 107 25.12 10.21 -6.13
C ARG A 107 23.69 10.51 -6.60
N MET A 108 22.66 10.12 -5.84
CA MET A 108 21.25 10.19 -6.27
C MET A 108 21.07 9.69 -7.71
N GLN A 109 21.66 8.54 -8.00
CA GLN A 109 21.51 7.91 -9.30
C GLN A 109 20.04 7.54 -9.50
N PRO A 110 19.49 7.83 -10.67
CA PRO A 110 18.13 7.44 -10.95
C PRO A 110 18.04 5.91 -11.11
N ALA A 111 16.97 5.33 -10.59
CA ALA A 111 16.56 3.95 -10.88
C ALA A 111 15.32 4.05 -11.79
N TRP A 112 15.38 3.44 -12.97
CA TRP A 112 14.27 3.38 -13.93
C TRP A 112 14.26 2.03 -14.63
#